data_AF-A0A1Y5GSH1-F1
#
_entry.id   AF-A0A1Y5GSH1-F1
#
_cell.length_a   1.000
_cell.length_b   1.000
_cell.length_c   1.000
_cell.angle_alpha   90.00
_cell.angle_beta   90.00
_cell.angle_gamma   90.00
#
_symmetry.space_group_name_H-M   'P 1'
#
loop_
_entity.id
_entity.type
_entity.pdbx_description
1 polymer ?
#
loop_
_entity_poly.entity_id
_entity_poly.type
_entity_poly.pdbx_seq_one_letter_code
_entity_poly.pdbx_strand_id
1 'polypeptide(L)'
;MTIMQKIYWLIATMGNLLAFYLLFSLGNFWSIIVLLITLSYSAIGFHDIYFSKHTLNRLYPVVAYIRYFLESYRVEIQQYFIANDTEERPFNREQRSLVYQREKNVRDTIAFGYLNYIKWIQHLC
;
A
#
# COMPACT_ATOMS: atom_id res chain seq x y z
N MET A 1 -1.67 -24.46 11.87
CA MET A 1 -1.18 -24.05 10.54
C MET A 1 -2.31 -23.32 9.83
N THR A 2 -2.22 -22.00 9.70
CA THR A 2 -3.19 -21.19 8.92
C THR A 2 -3.18 -21.64 7.45
N ILE A 3 -4.25 -21.39 6.69
CA ILE A 3 -4.33 -21.72 5.24
C ILE A 3 -3.07 -21.21 4.49
N MET A 4 -2.63 -19.98 4.81
CA MET A 4 -1.49 -19.33 4.17
C MET A 4 -0.16 -20.02 4.46
N GLN A 5 0.05 -20.50 5.68
CA GLN A 5 1.25 -21.28 6.02
C GLN A 5 1.29 -22.61 5.25
N LYS A 6 0.15 -23.29 5.09
CA LYS A 6 0.08 -24.52 4.29
C LYS A 6 0.40 -24.27 2.82
N ILE A 7 -0.12 -23.18 2.25
CA ILE A 7 0.18 -22.77 0.87
C ILE A 7 1.68 -22.49 0.70
N TYR A 8 2.29 -21.75 1.63
CA TYR A 8 3.73 -21.49 1.62
C TYR A 8 4.55 -22.79 1.60
N TRP A 9 4.25 -23.72 2.50
CA TRP A 9 4.94 -25.02 2.54
C TRP A 9 4.77 -25.81 1.25
N LEU A 10 3.56 -25.82 0.67
CA LEU A 10 3.30 -26.48 -0.61
C LEU A 10 4.17 -25.89 -1.72
N ILE A 11 4.20 -24.57 -1.86
CA ILE A 11 5.02 -23.87 -2.86
C ILE A 11 6.51 -24.16 -2.63
N ALA A 12 6.99 -24.07 -1.39
CA ALA A 12 8.39 -24.34 -1.06
C ALA A 12 8.79 -25.79 -1.37
N THR A 13 7.94 -26.77 -1.04
CA THR A 13 8.21 -28.18 -1.37
C THR A 13 8.23 -28.43 -2.88
N MET A 14 7.25 -27.90 -3.61
CA MET A 14 7.15 -28.06 -5.06
C MET A 14 8.33 -27.40 -5.78
N GLY A 15 8.70 -26.19 -5.35
CA GLY A 15 9.82 -25.44 -5.92
C GLY A 15 11.17 -26.11 -5.68
N ASN A 16 11.43 -26.61 -4.47
CA ASN A 16 12.67 -27.34 -4.17
C ASN A 16 12.74 -28.68 -4.92
N LEU A 17 11.63 -29.41 -5.04
CA LEU A 17 11.58 -30.66 -5.81
C LEU A 17 11.89 -30.41 -7.29
N LEU A 18 11.29 -29.37 -7.88
CA LEU A 18 11.55 -29.00 -9.25
C LEU A 18 13.01 -28.57 -9.46
N ALA A 19 13.57 -27.76 -8.55
CA ALA A 19 14.97 -27.34 -8.63
C ALA A 19 15.93 -28.52 -8.52
N PHE A 20 15.65 -29.49 -7.64
CA PHE A 20 16.45 -30.70 -7.51
C PHE A 20 16.36 -31.59 -8.75
N TYR A 21 15.17 -31.75 -9.34
CA TYR A 21 14.98 -32.47 -10.59
C TYR A 21 15.76 -31.83 -11.75
N LEU A 22 15.71 -30.50 -11.86
CA LEU A 22 16.46 -29.76 -12.88
C LEU A 22 17.98 -29.93 -12.70
N LEU A 23 18.47 -29.93 -11.46
CA LEU A 23 19.88 -30.18 -11.18
C LEU A 23 20.30 -31.59 -11.60
N PHE A 24 19.48 -32.61 -11.33
CA PHE A 24 19.78 -33.98 -11.72
C PHE A 24 19.70 -34.21 -13.24
N SER A 25 18.74 -33.57 -13.92
CA SER A 25 18.53 -33.77 -15.35
C SER A 25 19.49 -32.99 -16.24
N LEU A 26 19.81 -31.74 -15.88
CA LEU A 26 20.57 -30.83 -16.74
C LEU A 26 22.01 -30.62 -16.25
N GLY A 27 22.26 -30.67 -14.94
CA GLY A 27 23.59 -30.48 -14.36
C GLY A 27 24.27 -29.13 -14.65
N ASN A 28 23.54 -28.15 -15.19
CA ASN A 28 24.10 -26.86 -15.64
C ASN A 28 24.30 -25.88 -14.47
N PHE A 29 25.20 -24.92 -14.63
CA PHE A 29 25.42 -23.83 -13.67
C PHE A 29 24.12 -23.09 -13.27
N TRP A 30 23.24 -22.85 -14.24
CA TRP A 30 21.93 -22.23 -14.01
C TRP A 30 21.04 -23.04 -13.05
N SER A 31 21.11 -24.38 -13.08
CA SER A 31 20.32 -25.24 -12.19
C SER A 31 20.73 -25.08 -10.72
N ILE A 32 22.02 -24.84 -10.46
CA ILE A 32 22.57 -24.57 -9.12
C ILE A 32 22.05 -23.22 -8.61
N ILE A 33 22.01 -22.19 -9.46
CA ILE A 33 21.46 -20.88 -9.10
C ILE A 33 19.98 -21.00 -8.70
N VAL A 34 19.18 -21.72 -9.49
CA VAL A 34 17.75 -21.93 -9.20
C VAL A 34 17.57 -22.65 -7.86
N LEU A 35 18.40 -23.65 -7.56
CA LEU A 35 18.38 -24.34 -6.28
C LEU A 35 18.74 -23.39 -5.12
N LEU A 36 19.77 -22.57 -5.26
CA LEU A 36 20.16 -21.61 -4.23
C LEU A 36 19.05 -20.58 -3.94
N ILE A 37 18.36 -20.11 -4.97
CA ILE A 37 17.24 -19.15 -4.82
C ILE A 37 16.07 -19.80 -4.08
N THR A 38 15.63 -20.99 -4.52
CA THR A 38 14.50 -21.71 -3.91
C THR A 38 14.79 -22.13 -2.47
N LEU A 39 16.03 -22.51 -2.19
CA LEU A 39 16.47 -22.89 -0.85
C LEU A 39 16.56 -21.66 0.08
N SER A 40 17.06 -20.53 -0.42
CA SER A 40 17.06 -19.26 0.32
C SER A 40 15.63 -18.79 0.64
N TYR A 41 14.71 -18.89 -0.32
CA TYR A 41 13.29 -18.58 -0.09
C TYR A 41 12.67 -19.48 0.99
N SER A 42 12.99 -20.77 0.97
CA SER A 42 12.54 -21.72 1.98
C SER A 42 13.11 -21.41 3.37
N ALA A 43 14.37 -21.00 3.45
CA ALA A 43 15.03 -20.65 4.70
C ALA A 43 14.45 -19.37 5.33
N ILE A 44 14.21 -18.34 4.51
CA ILE A 44 13.63 -17.06 4.97
C ILE A 44 12.22 -17.27 5.52
N GLY A 45 11.35 -17.97 4.79
CA GLY A 45 9.98 -18.18 5.28
C GLY A 45 9.92 -19.15 6.45
N PHE A 46 10.84 -20.12 6.56
CA PHE A 46 11.00 -20.90 7.80
C PHE A 46 11.38 -20.00 8.97
N HIS A 47 12.38 -19.13 8.79
CA HIS A 47 12.79 -18.19 9.82
C HIS A 47 11.64 -17.25 10.25
N ASP A 48 10.84 -16.76 9.29
CA ASP A 48 9.66 -15.94 9.57
C ASP A 48 8.59 -16.65 10.41
N ILE A 49 8.33 -17.93 10.12
CA ILE A 49 7.30 -18.70 10.83
C ILE A 49 7.72 -18.96 12.29
N TYR A 50 8.99 -19.32 12.52
CA TYR A 50 9.48 -19.77 13.82
C TYR A 50 10.03 -18.64 14.70
N PHE A 51 10.80 -17.71 14.13
CA PHE A 51 11.56 -16.72 14.90
C PHE A 51 10.99 -15.29 14.83
N SER A 52 10.05 -15.01 13.92
CA SER A 52 9.56 -13.63 13.79
C SER A 52 8.76 -13.18 15.01
N LYS A 53 9.10 -11.97 15.49
CA LYS A 53 8.45 -11.27 16.60
C LYS A 53 7.12 -10.64 16.20
N HIS A 54 6.93 -10.36 14.89
CA HIS A 54 5.71 -9.73 14.39
C HIS A 54 4.68 -10.78 13.97
N THR A 55 3.47 -10.68 14.53
CA THR A 55 2.33 -11.58 14.23
C THR A 55 2.01 -11.66 12.73
N LEU A 56 2.26 -10.56 12.00
CA LEU A 56 1.99 -10.44 10.57
C LEU A 56 2.91 -11.33 9.71
N ASN A 57 4.22 -11.37 9.99
CA ASN A 57 5.16 -12.26 9.30
C ASN A 57 4.84 -13.73 9.56
N ARG A 58 4.35 -14.06 10.76
CA ARG A 58 3.95 -15.43 11.08
C ARG A 58 2.69 -15.87 10.30
N LEU A 59 1.76 -14.95 10.05
CA LEU A 59 0.54 -15.23 9.29
C LEU A 59 0.78 -15.26 7.77
N TYR A 60 1.67 -14.39 7.29
CA TYR A 60 1.98 -14.19 5.87
C TYR A 60 3.50 -14.25 5.62
N PRO A 61 4.13 -15.44 5.74
CA PRO A 61 5.57 -15.61 5.53
C PRO A 61 5.95 -15.17 4.12
N VAL A 62 7.04 -14.41 4.00
CA VAL A 62 7.54 -13.77 2.77
C VAL A 62 6.64 -12.69 2.16
N VAL A 63 5.31 -12.89 2.13
CA VAL A 63 4.35 -11.93 1.56
C VAL A 63 4.27 -10.64 2.39
N ALA A 64 4.55 -10.71 3.69
CA ALA A 64 4.61 -9.54 4.56
C ALA A 64 5.58 -8.47 4.02
N TYR A 65 6.73 -8.85 3.47
CA TYR A 65 7.71 -7.90 2.92
C TYR A 65 7.16 -7.11 1.73
N ILE A 66 6.44 -7.77 0.82
CA ILE A 66 5.79 -7.11 -0.32
C ILE A 66 4.77 -6.10 0.17
N ARG A 67 4.00 -6.44 1.21
CA ARG A 67 3.05 -5.51 1.80
C ARG A 67 3.74 -4.26 2.36
N TYR A 68 4.82 -4.42 3.11
CA TYR A 68 5.58 -3.28 3.63
C TYR A 68 6.11 -2.38 2.51
N PHE A 69 6.59 -2.99 1.42
CA PHE A 69 7.06 -2.26 0.25
C PHE A 69 5.94 -1.50 -0.48
N LEU A 70 4.77 -2.12 -0.65
CA LEU A 70 3.61 -1.46 -1.28
C LEU A 70 3.03 -0.35 -0.41
N GLU A 71 3.05 -0.50 0.92
CA GLU A 71 2.57 0.54 1.84
C GLU A 71 3.43 1.81 1.71
N SER A 72 4.76 1.68 1.56
CA SER A 72 5.61 2.86 1.31
C SER A 72 5.27 3.56 -0.01
N TYR A 73 4.99 2.80 -1.07
CA TYR A 73 4.66 3.38 -2.38
C TYR A 73 3.27 4.05 -2.39
N ARG A 74 2.32 3.51 -1.61
CA ARG A 74 0.96 4.05 -1.50
C ARG A 74 0.95 5.51 -1.04
N VAL A 75 1.80 5.89 -0.08
CA VAL A 75 1.83 7.24 0.49
C VAL A 75 2.30 8.27 -0.54
N GLU A 76 3.36 7.96 -1.30
CA GLU A 76 3.86 8.86 -2.36
C GLU A 76 2.84 9.04 -3.48
N ILE A 77 2.21 7.96 -3.96
CA ILE A 77 1.14 8.07 -4.97
C ILE A 77 0.02 8.98 -4.48
N GLN A 78 -0.42 8.79 -3.22
CA GLN A 78 -1.51 9.59 -2.67
C GLN A 78 -1.16 11.07 -2.60
N GLN A 79 0.10 11.39 -2.31
CA GLN A 79 0.57 12.77 -2.26
C GLN A 79 0.61 13.45 -3.63
N TYR A 80 1.00 12.78 -4.71
CA TYR A 80 1.13 13.44 -6.03
C TYR A 80 -0.13 13.41 -6.88
N PHE A 81 -0.99 12.39 -6.72
CA PHE A 81 -2.20 12.24 -7.52
C PHE A 81 -3.45 12.83 -6.87
N ILE A 82 -3.49 12.94 -5.54
CA ILE A 82 -4.66 13.45 -4.80
C ILE A 82 -4.40 14.82 -4.18
N ALA A 83 -3.18 15.15 -3.74
CA ALA A 83 -2.87 16.52 -3.30
C ALA A 83 -2.73 17.42 -4.53
N ASN A 84 -3.87 17.86 -5.04
CA ASN A 84 -3.98 18.90 -6.04
C ASN A 84 -3.65 20.23 -5.34
N ASP A 85 -3.01 21.18 -6.04
CA ASP A 85 -2.68 22.53 -5.54
C ASP A 85 -3.91 23.33 -5.01
N THR A 86 -5.12 22.78 -5.16
CA THR A 86 -6.41 23.34 -4.73
C THR A 86 -6.81 23.01 -3.29
N GLU A 87 -6.11 22.10 -2.58
CA GLU A 87 -6.30 21.94 -1.13
C GLU A 87 -5.44 22.95 -0.38
N GLU A 88 -5.85 24.21 -0.56
CA GLU A 88 -5.30 25.39 0.07
C GLU A 88 -5.43 25.27 1.60
N ARG A 89 -4.28 25.21 2.27
CA ARG A 89 -4.15 25.54 3.70
C ARG A 89 -4.91 26.82 4.02
N PRO A 90 -5.29 27.01 5.28
CA PRO A 90 -6.65 26.88 5.81
C PRO A 90 -7.72 27.83 5.21
N PHE A 91 -7.45 28.55 4.11
CA PHE A 91 -8.42 29.46 3.47
C PHE A 91 -8.35 29.39 1.96
N ASN A 92 -9.51 29.09 1.35
CA ASN A 92 -9.66 29.05 -0.09
C ASN A 92 -9.60 30.48 -0.69
N ARG A 93 -8.99 30.68 -1.87
CA ARG A 93 -8.92 31.97 -2.57
C ARG A 93 -10.31 32.60 -2.80
N GLU A 94 -11.32 31.76 -3.02
CA GLU A 94 -12.75 32.14 -3.09
C GLU A 94 -13.26 32.69 -1.75
N GLN A 95 -12.90 32.07 -0.63
CA GLN A 95 -13.31 32.55 0.69
C GLN A 95 -12.65 33.90 1.03
N ARG A 96 -11.41 34.10 0.58
CA ARG A 96 -10.69 35.37 0.77
C ARG A 96 -11.30 36.51 -0.04
N SER A 97 -11.73 36.26 -1.29
CA SER A 97 -12.37 37.28 -2.11
C SER A 97 -13.76 37.68 -1.57
N LEU A 98 -14.51 36.74 -0.98
CA LEU A 98 -15.78 37.02 -0.32
C LEU A 98 -15.64 37.91 0.91
N VAL A 99 -14.62 37.70 1.74
CA VAL A 99 -14.35 38.58 2.89
C VAL A 99 -14.01 40.00 2.43
N TYR A 100 -13.18 40.14 1.40
CA TYR A 100 -12.86 41.46 0.82
C TYR A 100 -14.06 42.16 0.18
N GLN A 101 -14.99 41.41 -0.43
CA GLN A 101 -16.21 41.97 -0.99
C GLN A 101 -17.20 42.41 0.10
N ARG A 102 -17.27 41.68 1.22
CA ARG A 102 -18.07 42.06 2.41
C ARG A 102 -17.53 43.30 3.11
N GLU A 103 -16.21 43.45 3.24
CA GLU A 103 -15.63 44.69 3.79
C GLU A 103 -15.93 45.92 2.93
N LYS A 104 -16.10 45.75 1.63
CA LYS A 104 -16.45 46.83 0.69
C LYS A 104 -17.96 47.07 0.54
N ASN A 105 -18.80 46.36 1.32
CA ASN A 105 -20.25 46.52 1.35
C ASN A 105 -20.93 46.38 -0.04
N VAL A 106 -20.36 45.53 -0.89
CA VAL A 106 -20.92 45.20 -2.22
C VAL A 106 -21.84 43.98 -2.06
N ARG A 107 -23.03 44.04 -2.67
CA ARG A 107 -24.14 43.08 -2.46
C ARG A 107 -23.73 41.63 -2.80
N ASP A 108 -23.92 40.73 -1.83
CA ASP A 108 -23.45 39.34 -1.79
C ASP A 108 -24.56 38.35 -2.23
N THR A 109 -24.92 38.32 -3.51
CA THR A 109 -25.92 37.34 -4.03
C THR A 109 -25.28 36.42 -5.04
N ILE A 110 -24.80 35.27 -4.55
CA ILE A 110 -24.27 34.18 -5.38
C ILE A 110 -25.39 33.15 -5.55
N ALA A 111 -25.71 32.78 -6.79
CA ALA A 111 -26.73 31.80 -7.07
C ALA A 111 -26.33 30.41 -6.51
N PHE A 112 -27.28 29.77 -5.83
CA PHE A 112 -27.14 28.61 -4.92
C PHE A 112 -26.67 27.29 -5.57
N GLY A 113 -26.15 27.31 -6.80
CA GLY A 113 -25.78 26.11 -7.57
C GLY A 113 -24.48 25.42 -7.16
N TYR A 114 -23.73 25.94 -6.19
CA TYR A 114 -22.51 25.33 -5.64
C TYR A 114 -22.83 24.54 -4.35
N LEU A 115 -23.68 23.53 -4.49
CA LEU A 115 -24.40 22.81 -3.43
C LEU A 115 -23.57 22.00 -2.41
N ASN A 116 -22.23 21.95 -2.46
CA ASN A 116 -21.48 21.04 -1.57
C ASN A 116 -20.86 21.66 -0.31
N TYR A 117 -20.85 22.99 -0.15
CA TYR A 117 -20.20 23.62 1.01
C TYR A 117 -21.18 24.11 2.11
N ILE A 118 -22.48 24.20 1.83
CA ILE A 118 -23.48 24.76 2.79
C ILE A 118 -24.03 23.69 3.75
N LYS A 119 -23.53 22.45 3.70
CA LYS A 119 -24.06 21.37 4.55
C LYS A 119 -23.71 21.52 6.04
N TRP A 120 -22.74 22.37 6.39
CA TRP A 120 -22.28 22.52 7.78
C TRP A 120 -22.88 23.70 8.54
N ILE A 121 -23.44 24.71 7.86
CA ILE A 121 -23.88 25.95 8.55
C ILE A 121 -25.35 25.90 8.95
N GLN A 122 -26.17 25.04 8.34
CA GLN A 122 -27.61 24.99 8.63
C GLN A 122 -28.00 24.05 9.78
N HIS A 123 -27.06 23.28 10.33
CA HIS A 123 -27.29 22.42 11.50
C HIS A 123 -26.98 23.08 12.85
N LEU A 124 -26.46 24.31 12.84
CA LEU A 124 -26.24 25.12 14.04
C LEU A 124 -27.11 26.38 13.93
N CYS A 125 -28.35 26.19 14.37
CA CYS A 125 -29.17 27.26 14.95
C CYS A 125 -28.39 27.97 16.07
#